data_AF-A0A3D9HZV9-F1
#
_entry.id   AF-A0A3D9HZV9-F1
#
_cell.length_a   1.000
_cell.length_b   1.000
_cell.length_c   1.000
_cell.angle_alpha   90.00
_cell.angle_beta   90.00
_cell.angle_gamma   90.00
#
_symmetry.space_group_name_H-M   'P 1'
#
loop_
_entity.id
_entity.type
_entity.pdbx_description
1 polymer ?
#
loop_
_entity_poly.entity_id
_entity_poly.type
_entity_poly.pdbx_seq_one_letter_code
_entity_poly.pdbx_strand_id
1 'polypeptide(L)'
;MTEAELTKSQGEQTEYRPGQTIFQEGDAGSHMYVLLEGSVEVYVQSAGVRIPVAKFAPGDFFGEMSLLEGLPRSGTAVAAERCLLASLDEESFRKRMAEDTAFAWRVMKALSSRIRNHNRELILKIGGDLQEVSAQLDDNAREIHQGIEDIASSANEIESNEKRLAGQVKDVQTLSERIVSTLGFLQQVARQTQILGLNAGIEASRSGEFGRGFLIIAEEIRKLSVQSRENAEQIALLTEQIGSKISSVAAASEDSSRRSNEQAVATNQMVVSIGKVAQLADRLAGLSRSLES
;
A
#
# COMPACT_ATOMS: atom_id res chain seq x y z
N MET A 1 -13.38 0.18 -67.71
CA MET A 1 -12.94 1.45 -67.11
C MET A 1 -12.22 1.12 -65.84
N THR A 2 -10.97 1.55 -65.71
CA THR A 2 -10.16 1.25 -64.52
C THR A 2 -10.62 2.05 -63.30
N GLU A 3 -10.38 1.51 -62.10
CA GLU A 3 -10.78 2.05 -60.79
C GLU A 3 -10.31 3.49 -60.53
N ALA A 4 -9.22 3.90 -61.19
CA ALA A 4 -8.66 5.26 -61.14
C ALA A 4 -9.41 6.26 -62.04
N GLU A 5 -10.10 5.81 -63.09
CA GLU A 5 -10.75 6.69 -64.08
C GLU A 5 -12.11 7.22 -63.61
N LEU A 6 -12.82 6.48 -62.75
CA LEU A 6 -14.08 6.94 -62.13
C LEU A 6 -13.86 7.94 -60.97
N THR A 7 -12.69 7.93 -60.33
CA THR A 7 -12.35 8.86 -59.24
C THR A 7 -11.71 10.15 -59.76
N LYS A 8 -11.24 10.17 -61.01
CA LYS A 8 -10.52 11.29 -61.62
C LYS A 8 -11.35 12.55 -61.90
N SER A 9 -12.69 12.51 -61.83
CA SER A 9 -13.51 13.59 -62.38
C SER A 9 -14.27 14.51 -61.41
N GLN A 10 -14.31 14.30 -60.09
CA GLN A 10 -15.33 14.99 -59.25
C GLN A 10 -14.94 15.34 -57.79
N GLY A 11 -13.73 15.87 -57.57
CA GLY A 11 -13.31 16.52 -56.31
C GLY A 11 -12.05 17.36 -56.55
N GLU A 12 -11.78 18.40 -55.74
CA GLU A 12 -10.57 19.20 -55.92
C GLU A 12 -9.35 18.34 -55.55
N GLN A 13 -8.48 18.10 -56.55
CA GLN A 13 -7.28 17.30 -56.36
C GLN A 13 -6.13 18.18 -55.89
N THR A 14 -5.54 17.82 -54.76
CA THR A 14 -4.41 18.54 -54.17
C THR A 14 -3.24 17.59 -53.97
N GLU A 15 -2.06 18.03 -54.39
CA GLU A 15 -0.81 17.29 -54.21
C GLU A 15 -0.08 17.77 -52.94
N TYR A 16 0.41 16.81 -52.13
CA TYR A 16 1.17 17.08 -50.92
C TYR A 16 2.55 16.43 -51.00
N ARG A 17 3.58 17.16 -50.58
CA ARG A 17 4.96 16.66 -50.49
C ARG A 17 5.16 15.84 -49.21
N PRO A 18 6.13 14.90 -49.18
CA PRO A 18 6.49 14.21 -47.96
C PRO A 18 6.80 15.19 -46.81
N GLY A 19 6.25 14.92 -45.62
CA GLY A 19 6.35 15.76 -44.43
C GLY A 19 5.39 16.96 -44.40
N GLN A 20 4.62 17.22 -45.47
CA GLN A 20 3.67 18.32 -45.50
C GLN A 20 2.40 17.99 -44.69
N THR A 21 2.02 18.88 -43.78
CA THR A 21 0.79 18.79 -43.02
C THR A 21 -0.42 19.07 -43.90
N ILE A 22 -1.43 18.18 -43.81
CA ILE A 22 -2.70 18.28 -44.52
C ILE A 22 -3.72 19.02 -43.65
N PHE A 23 -3.78 18.71 -42.35
CA PHE A 23 -4.50 19.46 -41.33
C PHE A 23 -3.92 19.18 -39.95
N GLN A 24 -4.15 20.06 -38.97
CA GLN A 24 -3.73 19.88 -37.59
C GLN A 24 -4.87 19.39 -36.69
N GLU A 25 -4.48 18.74 -35.60
CA GLU A 25 -5.40 18.39 -34.51
C GLU A 25 -6.06 19.66 -33.94
N GLY A 26 -7.36 19.60 -33.67
CA GLY A 26 -8.13 20.71 -33.15
C GLY A 26 -8.63 21.72 -34.20
N ASP A 27 -8.16 21.64 -35.45
CA ASP A 27 -8.69 22.48 -36.53
C ASP A 27 -10.17 22.15 -36.78
N ALA A 28 -10.96 23.15 -37.16
CA ALA A 28 -12.27 22.92 -37.75
C ALA A 28 -12.10 22.33 -39.15
N GLY A 29 -12.83 21.25 -39.48
CA GLY A 29 -12.75 20.59 -40.77
C GLY A 29 -14.09 20.56 -41.49
N SER A 30 -14.17 21.21 -42.65
CA SER A 30 -15.36 21.20 -43.52
C SER A 30 -15.26 20.23 -44.70
N HIS A 31 -14.17 19.44 -44.75
CA HIS A 31 -13.90 18.51 -45.86
C HIS A 31 -13.32 17.19 -45.33
N MET A 32 -13.57 16.10 -46.04
CA MET A 32 -12.84 14.84 -45.92
C MET A 32 -11.91 14.65 -47.12
N TYR A 33 -10.96 13.73 -46.99
CA TYR A 33 -9.98 13.44 -48.03
C TYR A 33 -10.05 11.97 -48.42
N VAL A 34 -9.98 11.70 -49.73
CA VAL A 34 -9.74 10.37 -50.29
C VAL A 34 -8.32 10.33 -50.83
N LEU A 35 -7.53 9.36 -50.38
CA LEU A 35 -6.16 9.17 -50.81
C LEU A 35 -6.14 8.44 -52.16
N LEU A 36 -5.62 9.10 -53.20
CA LEU A 36 -5.55 8.55 -54.56
C LEU A 36 -4.19 7.91 -54.84
N GLU A 37 -3.11 8.55 -54.37
CA GLU A 37 -1.72 8.07 -54.51
C GLU A 37 -0.92 8.48 -53.26
N GLY A 38 0.10 7.70 -52.90
CA GLY A 38 0.98 7.97 -51.74
C GLY A 38 0.50 7.35 -50.43
N SER A 39 0.99 7.87 -49.30
CA SER A 39 0.61 7.43 -47.96
C SER A 39 0.50 8.60 -46.99
N VAL A 40 -0.52 8.59 -46.14
CA VAL A 40 -0.76 9.60 -45.10
C VAL A 40 -0.67 8.94 -43.73
N GLU A 41 -0.01 9.61 -42.79
CA GLU A 41 0.02 9.21 -41.38
C GLU A 41 -0.71 10.25 -40.53
N VAL A 42 -1.51 9.78 -39.59
CA VAL A 42 -2.20 10.60 -38.59
C VAL A 42 -1.61 10.31 -37.22
N TYR A 43 -1.28 11.36 -36.48
CA TYR A 43 -0.81 11.26 -35.10
C TYR A 43 -1.54 12.26 -34.20
N VAL A 44 -1.54 11.97 -32.90
CA VAL A 44 -1.99 12.90 -31.84
C VAL A 44 -0.78 13.30 -31.02
N GLN A 45 -0.76 14.54 -30.53
CA GLN A 45 0.32 15.01 -29.68
C GLN A 45 -0.10 14.98 -28.20
N SER A 46 0.56 14.12 -27.41
CA SER A 46 0.31 14.00 -25.97
C SER A 46 1.62 14.11 -25.21
N ALA A 47 1.67 14.99 -24.20
CA ALA A 47 2.87 15.27 -23.39
C ALA A 47 4.14 15.56 -24.23
N GLY A 48 4.00 16.20 -25.39
CA GLY A 48 5.10 16.52 -26.30
C GLY A 48 5.55 15.37 -27.23
N VAL A 49 4.98 14.17 -27.09
CA VAL A 49 5.29 13.00 -27.91
C VAL A 49 4.24 12.83 -29.02
N ARG A 50 4.68 12.51 -30.24
CA ARG A 50 3.79 12.15 -31.36
C ARG A 50 3.38 10.69 -31.24
N ILE A 51 2.11 10.44 -30.99
CA ILE A 51 1.53 9.10 -30.91
C ILE A 51 0.86 8.78 -32.25
N PRO A 52 1.37 7.84 -33.05
CA PRO A 52 0.72 7.46 -34.31
C PRO A 52 -0.64 6.83 -34.03
N VAL A 53 -1.67 7.30 -34.75
CA VAL A 53 -3.06 6.85 -34.59
C VAL A 53 -3.49 5.99 -35.78
N ALA A 54 -3.10 6.37 -37.01
CA ALA A 54 -3.47 5.64 -38.20
C ALA A 54 -2.50 5.90 -39.36
N LYS A 55 -2.45 4.95 -40.30
CA LYS A 55 -1.79 5.10 -41.59
C LYS A 55 -2.78 4.75 -42.69
N PHE A 56 -2.81 5.56 -43.73
CA PHE A 56 -3.72 5.45 -44.85
C PHE A 56 -2.96 5.16 -46.15
N ALA A 57 -3.56 4.31 -46.97
CA ALA A 57 -3.06 3.89 -48.28
C ALA A 57 -4.04 4.32 -49.39
N PRO A 58 -3.64 4.26 -50.68
CA PRO A 58 -4.51 4.61 -51.79
C PRO A 58 -5.84 3.85 -51.74
N GLY A 59 -6.95 4.58 -51.86
CA GLY A 59 -8.32 4.08 -51.72
C GLY A 59 -8.96 4.35 -50.35
N ASP A 60 -8.16 4.64 -49.32
CA ASP A 60 -8.65 5.03 -48.00
C ASP A 60 -9.16 6.48 -47.97
N PHE A 61 -9.90 6.81 -46.92
CA PHE A 61 -10.28 8.18 -46.61
C PHE A 61 -10.03 8.52 -45.15
N PHE A 62 -9.89 9.81 -44.86
CA PHE A 62 -9.65 10.33 -43.53
C PHE A 62 -10.20 11.74 -43.37
N GLY A 63 -10.35 12.18 -42.13
CA GLY A 63 -10.97 13.46 -41.80
C GLY A 63 -12.49 13.46 -41.91
N GLU A 64 -13.11 12.29 -42.04
CA GLU A 64 -14.57 12.14 -42.13
C GLU A 64 -15.28 12.56 -40.84
N MET A 65 -14.66 12.37 -39.68
CA MET A 65 -15.30 12.69 -38.38
C MET A 65 -15.66 14.17 -38.28
N SER A 66 -14.76 15.04 -38.74
CA SER A 66 -15.01 16.48 -38.71
C SER A 66 -16.14 16.89 -39.66
N LEU A 67 -16.21 16.23 -40.82
CA LEU A 67 -17.26 16.43 -41.81
C LEU A 67 -18.63 15.91 -41.35
N LEU A 68 -18.66 14.70 -40.76
CA LEU A 68 -19.89 13.97 -40.45
C LEU A 68 -20.49 14.35 -39.10
N GLU A 69 -19.65 14.63 -38.11
CA GLU A 69 -20.06 14.88 -36.73
C GLU A 69 -19.94 16.36 -36.33
N GLY A 70 -19.30 17.19 -37.18
CA GLY A 70 -19.03 18.59 -36.88
C GLY A 70 -18.00 18.80 -35.76
N LEU A 71 -17.25 17.75 -35.40
CA LEU A 71 -16.21 17.81 -34.38
C LEU A 71 -14.90 18.41 -34.96
N PRO A 72 -14.03 19.00 -34.12
CA PRO A 72 -12.67 19.35 -34.56
C PRO A 72 -11.89 18.12 -35.05
N ARG A 73 -10.82 18.34 -35.82
CA ARG A 73 -9.91 17.26 -36.25
C ARG A 73 -9.37 16.51 -35.03
N SER A 74 -9.53 15.18 -35.03
CA SER A 74 -9.13 14.29 -33.93
C SER A 74 -7.64 13.94 -33.90
N GLY A 75 -6.86 14.44 -34.87
CA GLY A 75 -5.41 14.24 -34.96
C GLY A 75 -4.82 15.09 -36.09
N THR A 76 -3.49 15.16 -36.14
CA THR A 76 -2.75 15.86 -37.20
C THR A 76 -2.44 14.87 -38.33
N ALA A 77 -2.86 15.20 -39.55
CA ALA A 77 -2.57 14.41 -40.75
C ALA A 77 -1.37 14.97 -41.52
N VAL A 78 -0.40 14.11 -41.84
CA VAL A 78 0.81 14.48 -42.58
C VAL A 78 1.03 13.49 -43.72
N ALA A 79 1.43 14.01 -44.87
CA ALA A 79 1.84 13.17 -45.99
C ALA A 79 3.15 12.45 -45.66
N ALA A 80 3.11 11.12 -45.51
CA ALA A 80 4.31 10.31 -45.27
C ALA A 80 5.13 10.13 -46.56
N GLU A 81 4.45 10.11 -47.70
CA GLU A 81 5.03 10.09 -49.04
C GLU A 81 4.46 11.24 -49.89
N ARG A 82 4.84 11.33 -51.16
CA ARG A 82 4.17 12.24 -52.10
C ARG A 82 2.73 11.76 -52.26
N CYS A 83 1.76 12.60 -51.91
CA CYS A 83 0.35 12.22 -51.92
C CYS A 83 -0.45 13.00 -52.95
N LEU A 84 -1.39 12.32 -53.60
CA LEU A 84 -2.48 12.93 -54.35
C LEU A 84 -3.78 12.67 -53.59
N LEU A 85 -4.45 13.73 -53.16
CA LEU A 85 -5.70 13.66 -52.41
C LEU A 85 -6.84 14.29 -53.20
N ALA A 86 -8.02 13.69 -53.13
CA ALA A 86 -9.27 14.36 -53.50
C ALA A 86 -9.98 14.85 -52.24
N SER A 87 -10.28 16.15 -52.16
CA SER A 87 -11.08 16.74 -51.10
C SER A 87 -12.57 16.68 -51.45
N LEU A 88 -13.41 16.40 -50.45
CA LEU A 88 -14.87 16.39 -50.56
C LEU A 88 -15.48 17.15 -49.38
N ASP A 89 -16.33 18.13 -49.68
CA ASP A 89 -17.17 18.79 -48.69
C ASP A 89 -18.43 17.97 -48.37
N GLU A 90 -19.27 18.47 -47.46
CA GLU A 90 -20.43 17.72 -46.95
C GLU A 90 -21.47 17.52 -48.06
N GLU A 91 -21.70 18.56 -48.88
CA GLU A 91 -22.67 18.51 -49.98
C GLU A 91 -22.25 17.50 -51.05
N SER A 92 -20.99 17.56 -51.49
CA SER A 92 -20.43 16.63 -52.48
C SER A 92 -20.39 15.21 -51.94
N PHE A 93 -20.06 15.02 -50.66
CA PHE A 93 -20.10 13.71 -50.01
C PHE A 93 -21.52 13.14 -49.99
N ARG A 94 -22.52 13.91 -49.53
CA ARG A 94 -23.93 13.49 -49.49
C ARG A 94 -24.46 13.14 -50.87
N LYS A 95 -24.17 13.97 -51.87
CA LYS A 95 -24.56 13.73 -53.26
C LYS A 95 -23.98 12.41 -53.77
N ARG A 96 -22.68 12.16 -53.55
CA ARG A 96 -22.04 10.90 -53.96
C ARG A 96 -22.56 9.68 -53.21
N MET A 97 -22.85 9.80 -51.92
CA MET A 97 -23.49 8.73 -51.15
C MET A 97 -24.87 8.36 -51.72
N ALA A 98 -25.60 9.32 -52.30
CA ALA A 98 -26.92 9.10 -52.91
C ALA A 98 -26.87 8.62 -54.37
N GLU A 99 -25.92 9.12 -55.16
CA GLU A 99 -25.85 8.87 -56.62
C GLU A 99 -24.88 7.73 -57.01
N ASP A 100 -23.89 7.43 -56.17
CA ASP A 100 -22.85 6.43 -56.45
C ASP A 100 -22.87 5.31 -55.40
N THR A 101 -23.64 4.25 -55.69
CA THR A 101 -23.74 3.04 -54.85
C THR A 101 -22.38 2.37 -54.62
N ALA A 102 -21.46 2.43 -55.58
CA ALA A 102 -20.14 1.82 -55.44
C ALA A 102 -19.26 2.60 -54.45
N PHE A 103 -19.34 3.93 -54.46
CA PHE A 103 -18.71 4.78 -53.45
C PHE A 103 -19.28 4.53 -52.05
N ALA A 104 -20.61 4.49 -51.90
CA ALA A 104 -21.25 4.19 -50.61
C ALA A 104 -20.80 2.83 -50.04
N TRP A 105 -20.75 1.80 -50.89
CA TRP A 105 -20.27 0.47 -50.50
C TRP A 105 -18.79 0.47 -50.05
N ARG A 106 -17.93 1.22 -50.75
CA ARG A 106 -16.52 1.40 -50.36
C ARG A 106 -16.39 2.06 -49.00
N VAL A 107 -17.15 3.13 -48.73
CA VAL A 107 -17.16 3.82 -47.44
C VAL A 107 -17.59 2.87 -46.32
N MET A 108 -18.71 2.15 -46.51
CA MET A 108 -19.19 1.17 -45.53
C MET A 108 -18.17 0.06 -45.27
N LYS A 109 -17.54 -0.49 -46.31
CA LYS A 109 -16.51 -1.53 -46.18
C LYS A 109 -15.28 -1.03 -45.42
N ALA A 110 -14.83 0.18 -45.71
CA ALA A 110 -13.68 0.80 -45.04
C ALA A 110 -13.97 1.11 -43.56
N LEU A 111 -15.12 1.72 -43.22
CA LEU A 111 -15.51 1.93 -41.82
C LEU A 111 -15.66 0.61 -41.08
N SER A 112 -16.30 -0.39 -41.70
CA SER A 112 -16.44 -1.72 -41.12
C SER A 112 -15.09 -2.37 -40.85
N SER A 113 -14.11 -2.22 -41.75
CA SER A 113 -12.75 -2.70 -41.52
C SER A 113 -12.01 -1.93 -40.44
N ARG A 114 -12.19 -0.60 -40.38
CA ARG A 114 -11.61 0.27 -39.34
C ARG A 114 -12.12 -0.12 -37.95
N ILE A 115 -13.44 -0.30 -37.80
CA ILE A 115 -14.06 -0.74 -36.53
C ILE A 115 -13.53 -2.12 -36.12
N ARG A 116 -13.48 -3.10 -37.05
CA ARG A 116 -12.95 -4.43 -36.73
C ARG A 116 -11.48 -4.39 -36.27
N ASN A 117 -10.65 -3.62 -36.95
CA ASN A 117 -9.23 -3.48 -36.60
C ASN A 117 -9.07 -2.80 -35.24
N HIS A 118 -9.81 -1.72 -35.00
CA HIS A 118 -9.78 -1.00 -33.73
C HIS A 118 -10.27 -1.87 -32.56
N ASN A 119 -11.38 -2.59 -32.73
CA ASN A 119 -11.88 -3.53 -31.73
C ASN A 119 -10.85 -4.62 -31.41
N ARG A 120 -10.16 -5.15 -32.44
CA ARG A 120 -9.11 -6.16 -32.24
C ARG A 120 -7.93 -5.61 -31.42
N GLU A 121 -7.48 -4.40 -31.72
CA GLU A 121 -6.40 -3.75 -30.97
C GLU A 121 -6.80 -3.48 -29.53
N LEU A 122 -8.02 -2.98 -29.31
CA LEU A 122 -8.57 -2.78 -27.96
C LEU A 122 -8.63 -4.08 -27.17
N ILE A 123 -9.10 -5.17 -27.77
CA ILE A 123 -9.18 -6.49 -27.12
C ILE A 123 -7.80 -6.98 -26.70
N LEU A 124 -6.80 -6.88 -27.59
CA LEU A 124 -5.43 -7.29 -27.29
C LEU A 124 -4.81 -6.46 -26.16
N LYS A 125 -5.03 -5.14 -26.17
CA LYS A 125 -4.52 -4.25 -25.13
C LYS A 125 -5.17 -4.54 -23.77
N ILE A 126 -6.50 -4.67 -23.73
CA ILE A 126 -7.23 -4.98 -22.50
C ILE A 126 -6.85 -6.36 -21.96
N GLY A 127 -6.69 -7.36 -22.83
CA GLY A 127 -6.20 -8.69 -22.42
C GLY A 127 -4.83 -8.60 -21.75
N GLY A 128 -3.87 -7.94 -22.40
CA GLY A 128 -2.53 -7.73 -21.85
C GLY A 128 -2.54 -7.02 -20.49
N ASP A 129 -3.24 -5.89 -20.39
CA ASP A 129 -3.36 -5.12 -19.15
C ASP A 129 -4.01 -5.95 -18.02
N LEU A 130 -5.04 -6.75 -18.34
CA LEU A 130 -5.70 -7.64 -17.38
C LEU A 130 -4.79 -8.76 -16.89
N GLN A 131 -3.97 -9.34 -17.78
CA GLN A 131 -3.02 -10.38 -17.42
C GLN A 131 -1.91 -9.83 -16.52
N GLU A 132 -1.42 -8.63 -16.81
CA GLU A 132 -0.42 -7.94 -15.98
C GLU A 132 -0.97 -7.64 -14.59
N VAL A 133 -2.17 -7.04 -14.50
CA VAL A 133 -2.81 -6.73 -13.22
C VAL A 133 -3.13 -8.00 -12.42
N SER A 134 -3.56 -9.07 -13.09
CA SER A 134 -3.81 -10.36 -12.44
C SER A 134 -2.54 -10.96 -11.83
N ALA A 135 -1.42 -10.95 -12.57
CA ALA A 135 -0.13 -11.43 -12.07
C ALA A 135 0.35 -10.61 -10.87
N GLN A 136 0.27 -9.27 -10.96
CA GLN A 136 0.63 -8.38 -9.85
C GLN A 136 -0.24 -8.63 -8.61
N LEU A 137 -1.53 -8.88 -8.78
CA LEU A 137 -2.43 -9.19 -7.66
C LEU A 137 -2.12 -10.54 -7.02
N ASP A 138 -1.76 -11.56 -7.80
CA ASP A 138 -1.36 -12.87 -7.24
C ASP A 138 -0.05 -12.76 -6.45
N ASP A 139 0.94 -12.03 -6.98
CA ASP A 139 2.21 -11.79 -6.29
C ASP A 139 2.01 -11.01 -4.98
N ASN A 140 1.25 -9.91 -5.02
CA ASN A 140 0.90 -9.14 -3.83
C ASN A 140 0.11 -10.00 -2.83
N ALA A 141 -0.77 -10.88 -3.31
CA ALA A 141 -1.54 -11.77 -2.44
C ALA A 141 -0.64 -12.76 -1.68
N ARG A 142 0.37 -13.32 -2.36
CA ARG A 142 1.36 -14.21 -1.74
C ARG A 142 2.22 -13.48 -0.72
N GLU A 143 2.70 -12.27 -1.04
CA GLU A 143 3.52 -11.47 -0.13
C GLU A 143 2.74 -11.09 1.14
N ILE A 144 1.50 -10.63 0.99
CA ILE A 144 0.62 -10.34 2.12
C ILE A 144 0.34 -11.62 2.93
N HIS A 145 0.13 -12.77 2.28
CA HIS A 145 -0.09 -14.02 2.99
C HIS A 145 1.11 -14.42 3.85
N GLN A 146 2.33 -14.27 3.34
CA GLN A 146 3.55 -14.50 4.13
C GLN A 146 3.61 -13.55 5.33
N GLY A 147 3.34 -12.25 5.12
CA GLY A 147 3.31 -11.28 6.21
C GLY A 147 2.26 -11.61 7.29
N ILE A 148 1.11 -12.15 6.89
CA ILE A 148 0.06 -12.63 7.82
C ILE A 148 0.57 -13.80 8.67
N GLU A 149 1.32 -14.75 8.08
CA GLU A 149 1.90 -15.87 8.82
C GLU A 149 2.95 -15.41 9.84
N ASP A 150 3.81 -14.46 9.46
CA ASP A 150 4.82 -13.88 10.36
C ASP A 150 4.16 -13.15 11.54
N ILE A 151 3.07 -12.42 11.28
CA ILE A 151 2.25 -11.75 12.32
C ILE A 151 1.59 -12.79 13.24
N ALA A 152 1.10 -13.90 12.70
CA ALA A 152 0.50 -14.98 13.48
C ALA A 152 1.54 -15.63 14.42
N SER A 153 2.74 -15.92 13.91
CA SER A 153 3.84 -16.47 14.71
C SER A 153 4.24 -15.51 15.82
N SER A 154 4.39 -14.22 15.49
CA SER A 154 4.74 -13.18 16.46
C SER A 154 3.71 -13.06 17.59
N ALA A 155 2.41 -13.17 17.28
CA ALA A 155 1.36 -13.15 18.30
C ALA A 155 1.47 -14.34 19.27
N ASN A 156 1.74 -15.55 18.76
CA ASN A 156 1.97 -16.74 19.57
C ASN A 156 3.21 -16.62 20.48
N GLU A 157 4.29 -16.03 19.95
CA GLU A 157 5.50 -15.75 20.74
C GLU A 157 5.25 -14.74 21.86
N ILE A 158 4.48 -13.68 21.58
CA ILE A 158 4.05 -12.70 22.59
C ILE A 158 3.25 -13.42 23.67
N GLU A 159 2.26 -14.24 23.31
CA GLU A 159 1.44 -14.96 24.29
C GLU A 159 2.29 -15.86 25.21
N SER A 160 3.28 -16.56 24.65
CA SER A 160 4.22 -17.38 25.41
C SER A 160 5.08 -16.53 26.36
N ASN A 161 5.59 -15.40 25.87
CA ASN A 161 6.37 -14.45 26.67
C ASN A 161 5.54 -13.84 27.81
N GLU A 162 4.27 -13.52 27.57
CA GLU A 162 3.38 -12.99 28.61
C GLU A 162 3.08 -14.02 29.70
N LYS A 163 2.86 -15.29 29.35
CA LYS A 163 2.71 -16.38 30.34
C LYS A 163 3.95 -16.52 31.23
N ARG A 164 5.14 -16.44 30.63
CA ARG A 164 6.41 -16.47 31.36
C ARG A 164 6.57 -15.23 32.25
N LEU A 165 6.26 -14.05 31.74
CA LEU A 165 6.35 -12.78 32.48
C LEU A 165 5.40 -12.78 33.69
N ALA A 166 4.17 -13.26 33.52
CA ALA A 166 3.21 -13.41 34.61
C ALA A 166 3.73 -14.33 35.74
N GLY A 167 4.42 -15.41 35.37
CA GLY A 167 5.12 -16.26 36.34
C GLY A 167 6.21 -15.51 37.11
N GLN A 168 7.09 -14.79 36.40
CA GLN A 168 8.18 -14.01 37.01
C GLN A 168 7.66 -12.89 37.93
N VAL A 169 6.60 -12.19 37.51
CA VAL A 169 5.90 -11.17 38.33
C VAL A 169 5.44 -11.78 39.65
N LYS A 170 4.81 -12.95 39.61
CA LYS A 170 4.32 -13.66 40.80
C LYS A 170 5.46 -14.08 41.74
N ASP A 171 6.57 -14.57 41.18
CA ASP A 171 7.75 -14.96 41.95
C ASP A 171 8.37 -13.75 42.67
N VAL A 172 8.54 -12.62 41.98
CA VAL A 172 9.08 -11.39 42.57
C VAL A 172 8.14 -10.82 43.64
N GLN A 173 6.83 -10.92 43.45
CA GLN A 173 5.85 -10.48 44.45
C GLN A 173 5.96 -11.32 45.74
N THR A 174 6.08 -12.64 45.60
CA THR A 174 6.29 -13.55 46.74
C THR A 174 7.62 -13.28 47.46
N LEU A 175 8.69 -13.00 46.71
CA LEU A 175 9.98 -12.61 47.29
C LEU A 175 9.89 -11.29 48.05
N SER A 176 9.19 -10.30 47.52
CA SER A 176 9.00 -9.00 48.16
C SER A 176 8.23 -9.13 49.47
N GLU A 177 7.16 -9.94 49.51
CA GLU A 177 6.41 -10.23 50.74
C GLU A 177 7.30 -10.89 51.81
N ARG A 178 8.18 -11.82 51.42
CA ARG A 178 9.14 -12.44 52.35
C ARG A 178 10.17 -11.44 52.88
N ILE A 179 10.62 -10.48 52.07
CA ILE A 179 11.53 -9.42 52.51
C ILE A 179 10.84 -8.53 53.54
N VAL A 180 9.61 -8.09 53.26
CA VAL A 180 8.81 -7.27 54.20
C VAL A 180 8.65 -7.98 55.54
N SER A 181 8.33 -9.29 55.54
CA SER A 181 8.22 -10.09 56.75
C SER A 181 9.56 -10.16 57.53
N THR A 182 10.67 -10.37 56.82
CA THR A 182 12.01 -10.43 57.42
C THR A 182 12.43 -9.08 58.03
N LEU A 183 12.11 -7.97 57.36
CA LEU A 183 12.36 -6.62 57.88
C LEU A 183 11.56 -6.35 59.16
N GLY A 184 10.31 -6.82 59.23
CA GLY A 184 9.51 -6.74 60.45
C GLY A 184 10.18 -7.45 61.64
N PHE A 185 10.72 -8.65 61.41
CA PHE A 185 11.51 -9.38 62.41
C PHE A 185 12.80 -8.63 62.80
N LEU A 186 13.56 -8.11 61.83
CA LEU A 186 14.78 -7.34 62.09
C LEU A 186 14.51 -6.07 62.92
N GLN A 187 13.42 -5.36 62.64
CA GLN A 187 13.00 -4.21 63.44
C GLN A 187 12.63 -4.62 64.88
N GLN A 188 12.01 -5.79 65.07
CA GLN A 188 11.72 -6.32 66.40
C GLN A 188 12.99 -6.67 67.18
N VAL A 189 13.95 -7.34 66.54
CA VAL A 189 15.26 -7.66 67.13
C VAL A 189 16.01 -6.38 67.49
N ALA A 190 16.10 -5.41 66.58
CA ALA A 190 16.75 -4.12 66.82
C ALA A 190 16.12 -3.38 68.03
N ARG A 191 14.79 -3.39 68.16
CA ARG A 191 14.10 -2.82 69.33
C ARG A 191 14.46 -3.55 70.63
N GLN A 192 14.49 -4.88 70.64
CA GLN A 192 14.89 -5.64 71.83
C GLN A 192 16.35 -5.39 72.20
N THR A 193 17.26 -5.39 71.22
CA THR A 193 18.69 -5.12 71.44
C THR A 193 18.91 -3.70 71.96
N GLN A 194 18.11 -2.72 71.53
CA GLN A 194 18.14 -1.37 72.05
C GLN A 194 17.74 -1.30 73.54
N ILE A 195 16.72 -2.08 73.96
CA ILE A 195 16.31 -2.18 75.37
C ILE A 195 17.40 -2.88 76.20
N LEU A 196 18.02 -3.93 75.67
CA LEU A 196 19.15 -4.62 76.32
C LEU A 196 20.35 -3.69 76.52
N GLY A 197 20.72 -2.94 75.48
CA GLY A 197 21.78 -1.92 75.56
C GLY A 197 21.46 -0.82 76.58
N LEU A 198 20.20 -0.36 76.65
CA LEU A 198 19.77 0.61 77.65
C LEU A 198 19.90 0.06 79.08
N ASN A 199 19.41 -1.16 79.32
CA ASN A 199 19.48 -1.79 80.64
C ASN A 199 20.95 -2.04 81.07
N ALA A 200 21.79 -2.49 80.13
CA ALA A 200 23.21 -2.68 80.38
C ALA A 200 23.92 -1.36 80.70
N GLY A 201 23.56 -0.25 80.02
CA GLY A 201 24.09 1.07 80.29
C GLY A 201 23.70 1.62 81.67
N ILE A 202 22.47 1.36 82.12
CA ILE A 202 22.01 1.71 83.47
C ILE A 202 22.82 0.95 84.53
N GLU A 203 22.99 -0.37 84.36
CA GLU A 203 23.73 -1.20 85.33
C GLU A 203 25.25 -0.86 85.33
N ALA A 204 25.81 -0.55 84.16
CA ALA A 204 27.18 -0.05 84.03
C ALA A 204 27.38 1.29 84.76
N SER A 205 26.41 2.21 84.64
CA SER A 205 26.45 3.49 85.36
C SER A 205 26.33 3.30 86.88
N ARG A 206 25.52 2.32 87.31
CA ARG A 206 25.32 1.98 88.73
C ARG A 206 26.56 1.39 89.39
N SER A 207 27.41 0.70 88.61
CA SER A 207 28.64 0.05 89.08
C SER A 207 29.85 0.99 89.26
N GLY A 208 29.67 2.30 89.04
CA GLY A 208 30.70 3.31 89.28
C GLY A 208 31.97 3.12 88.45
N GLU A 209 33.14 3.20 89.08
CA GLU A 209 34.46 3.10 88.41
C GLU A 209 34.64 1.76 87.65
N PHE A 210 34.05 0.66 88.13
CA PHE A 210 34.16 -0.67 87.51
C PHE A 210 33.28 -0.84 86.25
N GLY A 211 32.29 0.03 86.04
CA GLY A 211 31.34 -0.06 84.93
C GLY A 211 31.70 0.77 83.69
N ARG A 212 32.73 1.63 83.75
CA ARG A 212 33.07 2.55 82.64
C ARG A 212 33.29 1.86 81.29
N GLY A 213 34.00 0.73 81.27
CA GLY A 213 34.24 -0.04 80.04
C GLY A 213 32.96 -0.67 79.47
N PHE A 214 32.06 -1.16 80.34
CA PHE A 214 30.77 -1.71 79.93
C PHE A 214 29.79 -0.64 79.43
N LEU A 215 29.87 0.58 79.97
CA LEU A 215 29.04 1.70 79.53
C LEU A 215 29.28 2.05 78.05
N ILE A 216 30.55 2.05 77.60
CA ILE A 216 30.91 2.30 76.21
C ILE A 216 30.31 1.23 75.29
N ILE A 217 30.42 -0.04 75.67
CA ILE A 217 29.85 -1.16 74.90
C ILE A 217 28.33 -1.04 74.81
N ALA A 218 27.67 -0.69 75.92
CA ALA A 218 26.22 -0.50 75.97
C ALA A 218 25.74 0.65 75.06
N GLU A 219 26.46 1.79 75.04
CA GLU A 219 26.19 2.90 74.12
C GLU A 219 26.38 2.50 72.65
N GLU A 220 27.43 1.72 72.34
CA GLU A 220 27.69 1.25 70.97
C GLU A 220 26.62 0.26 70.49
N ILE A 221 26.18 -0.68 71.34
CA ILE A 221 25.06 -1.60 71.06
C ILE A 221 23.77 -0.80 70.79
N ARG A 222 23.49 0.23 71.59
CA ARG A 222 22.31 1.09 71.41
C ARG A 222 22.37 1.81 70.07
N LYS A 223 23.53 2.39 69.73
CA LYS A 223 23.76 3.11 68.47
C LYS A 223 23.60 2.18 67.26
N LEU A 224 24.23 1.00 67.29
CA LEU A 224 24.10 -0.03 66.24
C LEU A 224 22.65 -0.49 66.08
N SER A 225 21.90 -0.65 67.17
CA SER A 225 20.49 -1.05 67.13
C SER A 225 19.61 0.01 66.47
N VAL A 226 19.84 1.30 66.76
CA VAL A 226 19.14 2.42 66.12
C VAL A 226 19.46 2.45 64.62
N GLN A 227 20.74 2.37 64.24
CA GLN A 227 21.15 2.33 62.84
C GLN A 227 20.58 1.11 62.10
N SER A 228 20.52 -0.06 62.73
CA SER A 228 19.95 -1.25 62.12
C SER A 228 18.45 -1.11 61.86
N ARG A 229 17.72 -0.40 62.74
CA ARG A 229 16.30 -0.09 62.53
C ARG A 229 16.10 0.89 61.37
N GLU A 230 16.90 1.96 61.32
CA GLU A 230 16.86 2.94 60.23
C GLU A 230 17.17 2.28 58.88
N ASN A 231 18.18 1.42 58.81
CA ASN A 231 18.49 0.65 57.60
C ASN A 231 17.34 -0.28 57.20
N ALA A 232 16.68 -0.95 58.16
CA ALA A 232 15.52 -1.79 57.88
C ALA A 232 14.33 -0.97 57.34
N GLU A 233 14.11 0.25 57.85
CA GLU A 233 13.11 1.18 57.32
C GLU A 233 13.42 1.61 55.88
N GLN A 234 14.68 1.90 55.55
CA GLN A 234 15.09 2.21 54.18
C GLN A 234 14.87 1.04 53.21
N ILE A 235 15.20 -0.19 53.61
CA ILE A 235 14.97 -1.38 52.77
C ILE A 235 13.46 -1.62 52.60
N ALA A 236 12.63 -1.33 53.61
CA ALA A 236 11.18 -1.44 53.50
C ALA A 236 10.63 -0.50 52.43
N LEU A 237 11.07 0.76 52.41
CA LEU A 237 10.68 1.74 51.38
C LEU A 237 11.10 1.30 49.96
N LEU A 238 12.31 0.76 49.80
CA LEU A 238 12.75 0.21 48.50
C LEU A 238 11.90 -0.98 48.08
N THR A 239 11.49 -1.84 49.01
CA THR A 239 10.65 -3.01 48.73
C THR A 239 9.23 -2.59 48.34
N GLU A 240 8.69 -1.53 48.94
CA GLU A 240 7.42 -0.94 48.54
C GLU A 240 7.47 -0.38 47.10
N GLN A 241 8.56 0.30 46.74
CA GLN A 241 8.78 0.77 45.37
C GLN A 241 8.86 -0.39 44.37
N ILE A 242 9.53 -1.49 44.73
CA ILE A 242 9.57 -2.72 43.91
C ILE A 242 8.15 -3.25 43.71
N GLY A 243 7.33 -3.32 44.75
CA GLY A 243 5.93 -3.74 44.66
C GLY A 243 5.10 -2.89 43.68
N SER A 244 5.24 -1.57 43.76
CA SER A 244 4.59 -0.64 42.81
C SER A 244 5.04 -0.85 41.36
N LYS A 245 6.35 -1.03 41.13
CA LYS A 245 6.90 -1.31 39.80
C LYS A 245 6.42 -2.66 39.25
N ILE A 246 6.34 -3.69 40.08
CA ILE A 246 5.83 -5.00 39.69
C ILE A 246 4.35 -4.95 39.31
N SER A 247 3.53 -4.22 40.06
CA SER A 247 2.13 -4.00 39.69
C SER A 247 1.97 -3.28 38.35
N SER A 248 2.85 -2.32 38.07
CA SER A 248 2.88 -1.63 36.76
C SER A 248 3.29 -2.58 35.61
N VAL A 249 4.27 -3.45 35.85
CA VAL A 249 4.68 -4.48 34.87
C VAL A 249 3.56 -5.49 34.63
N ALA A 250 2.84 -5.91 35.68
CA ALA A 250 1.71 -6.82 35.57
C ALA A 250 0.59 -6.23 34.69
N ALA A 251 0.25 -4.95 34.89
CA ALA A 251 -0.75 -4.27 34.07
C ALA A 251 -0.33 -4.15 32.60
N ALA A 252 0.95 -3.84 32.34
CA ALA A 252 1.49 -3.78 30.97
C ALA A 252 1.49 -5.15 30.29
N SER A 253 1.79 -6.21 31.03
CA SER A 253 1.74 -7.60 30.58
C SER A 253 0.33 -8.03 30.18
N GLU A 254 -0.67 -7.70 31.00
CA GLU A 254 -2.07 -8.00 30.72
C GLU A 254 -2.59 -7.23 29.49
N ASP A 255 -2.17 -5.98 29.31
CA ASP A 255 -2.50 -5.20 28.11
C ASP A 255 -1.85 -5.79 26.85
N SER A 256 -0.58 -6.18 26.92
CA SER A 256 0.15 -6.85 25.84
C SER A 256 -0.50 -8.19 25.44
N SER A 257 -0.93 -9.00 26.43
CA SER A 257 -1.68 -10.24 26.17
C SER A 257 -3.02 -9.98 25.48
N ARG A 258 -3.75 -8.93 25.87
CA ARG A 258 -5.02 -8.55 25.23
C ARG A 258 -4.79 -8.15 23.78
N ARG A 259 -3.79 -7.30 23.52
CA ARG A 259 -3.42 -6.85 22.18
C ARG A 259 -2.97 -8.00 21.27
N SER A 260 -2.20 -8.96 21.80
CA SER A 260 -1.82 -10.16 21.05
C SER A 260 -3.04 -11.00 20.62
N ASN A 261 -4.01 -11.16 21.52
CA ASN A 261 -5.24 -11.90 21.21
C ASN A 261 -6.10 -11.17 20.16
N GLU A 262 -6.24 -9.85 20.26
CA GLU A 262 -6.92 -9.04 19.24
C GLU A 262 -6.21 -9.13 17.87
N GLN A 263 -4.87 -9.10 17.88
CA GLN A 263 -4.04 -9.27 16.69
C GLN A 263 -4.27 -10.64 16.05
N ALA A 264 -4.34 -11.73 16.82
CA ALA A 264 -4.62 -13.07 16.29
C ALA A 264 -6.00 -13.15 15.60
N VAL A 265 -7.02 -12.49 16.13
CA VAL A 265 -8.35 -12.40 15.50
C VAL A 265 -8.27 -11.61 14.18
N ALA A 266 -7.59 -10.47 14.17
CA ALA A 266 -7.41 -9.67 12.96
C ALA A 266 -6.65 -10.45 11.87
N THR A 267 -5.60 -11.18 12.24
CA THR A 267 -4.84 -12.05 11.32
C THR A 267 -5.73 -13.08 10.63
N ASN A 268 -6.64 -13.74 11.35
CA ASN A 268 -7.60 -14.67 10.75
C ASN A 268 -8.55 -13.99 9.75
N GLN A 269 -8.98 -12.75 10.02
CA GLN A 269 -9.81 -11.98 9.07
C GLN A 269 -9.02 -11.55 7.83
N MET A 270 -7.72 -11.25 7.98
CA MET A 270 -6.84 -10.95 6.86
C MET A 270 -6.65 -12.17 5.95
N VAL A 271 -6.51 -13.38 6.50
CA VAL A 271 -6.47 -14.63 5.71
C VAL A 271 -7.71 -14.78 4.83
N VAL A 272 -8.90 -14.48 5.36
CA VAL A 272 -10.14 -14.53 4.55
C VAL A 272 -10.14 -13.47 3.46
N SER A 273 -9.67 -12.26 3.77
CA SER A 273 -9.63 -11.15 2.82
C SER A 273 -8.64 -11.40 1.68
N ILE A 274 -7.46 -11.95 1.99
CA ILE A 274 -6.45 -12.26 0.97
C ILE A 274 -6.90 -13.41 0.06
N GLY A 275 -7.65 -14.38 0.59
CA GLY A 275 -8.31 -15.40 -0.22
C GLY A 275 -9.28 -14.81 -1.26
N LYS A 276 -9.99 -13.72 -0.93
CA LYS A 276 -10.86 -13.02 -1.90
C LYS A 276 -10.05 -12.27 -2.97
N VAL A 277 -8.90 -11.71 -2.62
CA VAL A 277 -8.00 -11.04 -3.58
C VAL A 277 -7.43 -12.05 -4.57
N ALA A 278 -6.97 -13.22 -4.09
CA ALA A 278 -6.51 -14.31 -4.95
C ALA A 278 -7.62 -14.80 -5.91
N GLN A 279 -8.87 -14.91 -5.43
CA GLN A 279 -10.01 -15.22 -6.30
C GLN A 279 -10.28 -14.14 -7.35
N LEU A 280 -10.10 -12.87 -7.01
CA LEU A 280 -10.23 -11.77 -7.99
C LEU A 280 -9.13 -11.84 -9.05
N ALA A 281 -7.89 -12.12 -8.65
CA ALA A 281 -6.78 -12.31 -9.57
C ALA A 281 -7.07 -13.44 -10.58
N ASP A 282 -7.56 -14.58 -10.12
CA ASP A 282 -7.94 -15.71 -10.98
C ASP A 282 -9.10 -15.35 -11.94
N ARG A 283 -10.11 -14.59 -11.47
CA ARG A 283 -11.19 -14.11 -12.33
C ARG A 283 -10.69 -13.16 -13.42
N LEU A 284 -9.74 -12.27 -13.12
CA LEU A 284 -9.13 -11.38 -14.12
C LEU A 284 -8.32 -12.17 -15.15
N ALA A 285 -7.54 -13.17 -14.72
CA ALA A 285 -6.84 -14.08 -15.63
C ALA A 285 -7.81 -14.89 -16.52
N GLY A 286 -8.96 -15.30 -15.96
CA GLY A 286 -10.03 -15.94 -16.72
C GLY A 286 -10.64 -15.01 -17.78
N LEU A 287 -10.93 -13.76 -17.42
CA LEU A 287 -11.45 -12.74 -18.35
C LEU A 287 -10.47 -12.44 -19.47
N SER A 288 -9.18 -12.28 -19.15
CA SER A 288 -8.11 -12.10 -20.15
C SER A 288 -8.11 -13.23 -21.20
N ARG A 289 -8.15 -14.49 -20.74
CA ARG A 289 -8.20 -15.65 -21.64
C ARG A 289 -9.47 -15.70 -22.49
N SER A 290 -10.61 -15.25 -21.96
CA SER A 290 -11.86 -15.21 -22.71
C SER A 290 -11.93 -14.08 -23.75
N LEU A 291 -11.13 -13.02 -23.59
CA LEU A 291 -11.02 -11.94 -24.56
C LEU A 291 -10.15 -12.34 -25.75
N GLU A 292 -9.21 -13.26 -25.55
CA GLU A 292 -8.31 -13.76 -26.60
C GLU A 292 -8.91 -14.88 -27.47
N SER A 293 -10.01 -15.51 -27.03
CA SER A 293 -10.71 -16.62 -27.73
C SER A 293 -11.79 -16.13 -28.67
#